data_AF-A0A172XSK0-F1
#
_entry.id   AF-A0A172XSK0-F1
#
_cell.length_a   1.000
_cell.length_b   1.000
_cell.length_c   1.000
_cell.angle_alpha   90.00
_cell.angle_beta   90.00
_cell.angle_gamma   90.00
#
_symmetry.space_group_name_H-M   'P 1'
#
loop_
_entity.id
_entity.type
_entity.pdbx_description
1 polymer ?
#
loop_
_entity_poly.entity_id
_entity_poly.type
_entity_poly.pdbx_seq_one_letter_code
_entity_poly.pdbx_strand_id
1 'polypeptide(L)'
;MEKKGNFLEISKNYKISSEEINIDSKKDNLRLISDKKVIIQGEENGVFHKNYNSNLNKEKNKEKSAFYETDGHYSTVYLVCLMLGMPEDKAEELAIATENPDTDVHSETDFQLDETWGYPGSQKEIHSLTGGFHGIEELLTALKFIYLKSIGNEQETINKLGELLHRFGDTYAHTKFDNIKPSDLAKYDLANKPENVEKAIESWKGKAGKELSKDIEPWIKFINYNVTKYGYSFLTNETYQRESMNGRTLKQYLLIIYLQNPEDKYIMYGTRLGFFTREHLITDAGYPDLIYMRPEWYLCYVKNLAWIISVRFKLEHNKLNIKLFEHMVEFAKNNKCSMKGIIDFEIAKIRKKQEVYIPVFYSRMDRILASADAIVNTDYLANAYAVVENTKKYIKENNMIILNDGKEVHHGNIKIHKKPNGNFYEFEKYDEDYFIIKFK
;
A
#
# COMPACT_ATOMS: atom_id res chain seq x y z
N MET A 1 22.28 7.76 56.38
CA MET A 1 22.16 8.63 55.19
C MET A 1 22.20 7.72 53.98
N GLU A 2 21.04 7.31 53.47
CA GLU A 2 20.97 6.52 52.22
C GLU A 2 20.48 7.44 51.11
N LYS A 3 21.28 7.57 50.05
CA LYS A 3 20.93 8.26 48.81
C LYS A 3 19.76 7.51 48.16
N LYS A 4 18.56 8.08 48.19
CA LYS A 4 17.47 7.70 47.29
C LYS A 4 17.83 8.16 45.88
N GLY A 5 17.92 7.23 44.94
CA GLY A 5 18.16 7.54 43.53
C GLY A 5 17.02 8.33 42.89
N ASN A 6 17.34 9.16 41.90
CA ASN A 6 16.36 9.93 41.13
C ASN A 6 15.77 9.02 40.03
N PHE A 7 14.45 8.86 40.02
CA PHE A 7 13.72 8.14 38.98
C PHE A 7 12.83 9.12 38.23
N LEU A 8 12.75 8.98 36.91
CA LEU A 8 11.76 9.68 36.08
C LEU A 8 10.63 8.70 35.71
N GLU A 9 9.39 9.04 36.04
CA GLU A 9 8.20 8.27 35.68
C GLU A 9 7.60 8.86 34.40
N ILE A 10 7.58 8.07 33.32
CA ILE A 10 7.16 8.53 31.97
C ILE A 10 5.72 8.11 31.66
N SER A 11 5.26 7.01 32.27
CA SER A 11 3.85 6.65 32.39
C SER A 11 3.67 5.65 33.53
N LYS A 12 2.42 5.33 33.91
CA LYS A 12 2.05 4.45 35.05
C LYS A 12 2.76 3.09 35.11
N ASN A 13 3.40 2.65 34.02
CA ASN A 13 4.04 1.34 33.92
C ASN A 13 5.56 1.38 33.71
N TYR A 14 6.22 2.55 33.68
CA TYR A 14 7.65 2.63 33.34
C TYR A 14 8.44 3.59 34.24
N LYS A 15 9.62 3.14 34.68
CA LYS A 15 10.60 3.93 35.44
C LYS A 15 11.95 3.90 34.73
N ILE A 16 12.56 5.07 34.56
CA ILE A 16 13.94 5.21 34.09
C ILE A 16 14.84 5.58 35.27
N SER A 17 15.96 4.87 35.41
CA SER A 17 17.05 5.23 36.33
C SER A 17 18.34 5.49 35.56
N SER A 18 18.95 6.66 35.77
CA SER A 18 20.36 6.91 35.48
C SER A 18 20.97 7.69 36.64
N GLU A 19 22.29 7.61 36.82
CA GLU A 19 22.99 8.33 37.89
C GLU A 19 22.99 9.86 37.69
N GLU A 20 22.74 10.33 36.47
CA GLU A 20 22.54 11.75 36.14
C GLU A 20 21.48 11.88 35.05
N ILE A 21 20.38 12.60 35.34
CA ILE A 21 19.35 13.00 34.37
C ILE A 21 19.42 14.52 34.28
N ASN A 22 19.83 15.05 33.13
CA ASN A 22 19.67 16.48 32.81
C ASN A 22 18.45 16.64 31.90
N ILE A 23 17.45 17.38 32.37
CA ILE A 23 16.21 17.66 31.64
C ILE A 23 16.30 19.09 31.11
N ASP A 24 16.44 19.25 29.79
CA ASP A 24 16.28 20.57 29.14
C ASP A 24 14.82 20.73 28.68
N SER A 25 14.04 21.46 29.49
CA SER A 25 12.59 21.59 29.31
C SER A 25 12.16 22.68 28.32
N LYS A 26 13.04 23.11 27.40
CA LYS A 26 12.75 24.24 26.48
C LYS A 26 12.38 23.88 25.05
N LYS A 27 12.28 22.60 24.70
CA LYS A 27 11.71 22.12 23.42
C LYS A 27 10.94 20.84 23.69
N ASP A 28 9.86 20.58 22.95
CA ASP A 28 8.97 19.41 23.06
C ASP A 28 9.64 18.04 22.72
N ASN A 29 10.94 17.90 22.95
CA ASN A 29 11.71 16.69 22.72
C ASN A 29 12.46 16.31 24.01
N LEU A 30 12.12 15.16 24.58
CA LEU A 30 12.88 14.54 25.67
C LEU A 30 14.17 13.95 25.10
N ARG A 31 15.32 14.49 25.50
CA ARG A 31 16.64 13.97 25.11
C ARG A 31 17.34 13.40 26.34
N LEU A 32 17.56 12.09 26.35
CA LEU A 32 18.40 11.42 27.34
C LEU A 32 19.83 11.40 26.79
N ILE A 33 20.73 12.14 27.44
CA ILE A 33 22.16 12.11 27.14
C ILE A 33 22.81 11.39 28.31
N SER A 34 23.29 10.17 28.08
CA SER A 34 24.13 9.47 29.04
C SER A 34 25.28 8.78 28.32
N ASP A 35 26.46 8.99 28.86
CA ASP A 35 27.74 8.35 28.56
C ASP A 35 27.90 7.02 29.30
N LYS A 36 26.86 6.59 30.05
CA LYS A 36 26.78 5.29 30.73
C LYS A 36 25.57 4.48 30.25
N LYS A 37 25.61 3.17 30.51
CA LYS A 37 24.55 2.20 30.15
C LYS A 37 23.23 2.58 30.83
N VAL A 38 22.21 2.89 30.03
CA VAL A 38 20.83 3.14 30.49
C VAL A 38 20.15 1.79 30.71
N ILE A 39 19.52 1.59 31.86
CA ILE A 39 18.75 0.37 32.18
C ILE A 39 17.29 0.78 32.36
N ILE A 40 16.41 0.22 31.54
CA ILE A 40 14.96 0.44 31.60
C ILE A 40 14.34 -0.80 32.24
N GLN A 41 13.74 -0.67 33.43
CA GLN A 41 13.13 -1.81 34.11
C GLN A 41 11.72 -2.09 33.57
N GLY A 42 11.60 -3.23 32.88
CA GLY A 42 10.39 -3.78 32.26
C GLY A 42 10.72 -4.74 31.11
N GLU A 43 11.95 -5.27 31.08
CA GLU A 43 12.62 -5.84 29.92
C GLU A 43 12.80 -7.36 30.10
N GLU A 44 12.17 -8.16 29.26
CA GLU A 44 12.67 -9.48 28.88
C GLU A 44 13.04 -9.42 27.39
N ASN A 45 14.32 -9.66 27.08
CA ASN A 45 14.86 -9.83 25.72
C ASN A 45 14.67 -8.66 24.73
N GLY A 46 14.54 -7.42 25.21
CA GLY A 46 14.63 -6.23 24.36
C GLY A 46 13.45 -6.02 23.39
N VAL A 47 12.30 -6.66 23.64
CA VAL A 47 11.08 -6.49 22.83
C VAL A 47 10.03 -5.69 23.58
N PHE A 48 9.45 -4.68 22.90
CA PHE A 48 8.26 -3.98 23.35
C PHE A 48 7.02 -4.84 23.07
N HIS A 49 6.76 -5.85 23.88
CA HIS A 49 5.44 -6.47 23.89
C HIS A 49 4.53 -5.62 24.78
N LYS A 50 3.47 -5.05 24.20
CA LYS A 50 2.26 -4.84 25.00
C LYS A 50 1.90 -6.23 25.51
N ASN A 51 2.07 -6.47 26.82
CA ASN A 51 1.72 -7.75 27.46
C ASN A 51 0.26 -8.09 27.13
N TYR A 52 0.04 -8.80 26.03
CA TYR A 52 -1.25 -9.35 25.66
C TYR A 52 -1.35 -10.64 26.44
N ASN A 53 -1.96 -10.54 27.62
CA ASN A 53 -2.59 -11.69 28.23
C ASN A 53 -3.55 -12.27 27.17
N SER A 54 -3.20 -13.42 26.61
CA SER A 54 -3.91 -14.14 25.55
C SER A 54 -5.35 -14.55 25.92
N ASN A 55 -5.81 -14.17 27.12
CA ASN A 55 -7.13 -14.40 27.66
C ASN A 55 -8.00 -13.13 27.79
N LEU A 56 -7.55 -11.94 27.36
CA LEU A 56 -8.36 -10.72 27.39
C LEU A 56 -9.14 -10.52 26.08
N ASN A 57 -10.35 -11.07 26.04
CA ASN A 57 -11.48 -10.74 25.17
C ASN A 57 -11.19 -10.62 23.65
N LYS A 58 -11.17 -11.78 22.98
CA LYS A 58 -11.28 -11.96 21.51
C LYS A 58 -12.49 -11.28 20.85
N GLU A 59 -13.44 -10.73 21.62
CA GLU A 59 -14.72 -10.23 21.09
C GLU A 59 -14.80 -8.71 20.87
N LYS A 60 -13.87 -7.89 21.39
CA LYS A 60 -14.02 -6.41 21.34
C LYS A 60 -13.10 -5.65 20.38
N ASN A 61 -12.14 -6.30 19.73
CA ASN A 61 -11.20 -5.64 18.80
C ASN A 61 -11.39 -6.03 17.33
N LYS A 62 -12.43 -6.81 16.99
CA LYS A 62 -12.65 -7.34 15.63
C LYS A 62 -12.90 -6.29 14.55
N GLU A 63 -13.20 -5.04 14.90
CA GLU A 63 -13.57 -3.98 13.93
C GLU A 63 -12.47 -2.93 13.70
N LYS A 64 -11.29 -3.04 14.36
CA LYS A 64 -10.23 -2.01 14.28
C LYS A 64 -9.02 -2.39 13.43
N SER A 65 -9.05 -3.47 12.67
CA SER A 65 -7.86 -4.07 12.06
C SER A 65 -7.86 -4.10 10.53
N ALA A 66 -8.37 -3.07 9.85
CA ALA A 66 -8.36 -3.04 8.38
C ALA A 66 -8.21 -1.60 7.87
N PHE A 67 -7.18 -0.90 8.35
CA PHE A 67 -6.97 0.51 7.98
C PHE A 67 -6.10 0.69 6.73
N TYR A 68 -5.31 -0.33 6.37
CA TYR A 68 -4.46 -0.31 5.19
C TYR A 68 -4.45 -1.71 4.55
N GLU A 69 -5.04 -1.79 3.36
CA GLU A 69 -4.99 -2.96 2.50
C GLU A 69 -4.02 -2.61 1.36
N THR A 70 -3.01 -3.46 1.09
CA THR A 70 -2.10 -3.33 -0.08
C THR A 70 -2.53 -4.26 -1.22
N ASP A 71 -3.76 -4.75 -1.14
CA ASP A 71 -4.32 -5.81 -1.97
C ASP A 71 -4.34 -5.41 -3.45
N GLY A 72 -4.50 -4.11 -3.72
CA GLY A 72 -4.47 -3.52 -5.05
C GLY A 72 -3.11 -3.51 -5.74
N HIS A 73 -1.99 -3.64 -5.00
CA HIS A 73 -0.64 -3.53 -5.55
C HIS A 73 -0.05 -4.91 -5.85
N TYR A 74 0.84 -5.45 -5.01
CA TYR A 74 1.58 -6.69 -5.25
C TYR A 74 0.70 -7.83 -5.81
N SER A 75 -0.27 -8.29 -5.02
CA SER A 75 -1.02 -9.52 -5.31
C SER A 75 -1.92 -9.34 -6.54
N THR A 76 -2.59 -8.19 -6.68
CA THR A 76 -3.43 -7.93 -7.86
C THR A 76 -2.60 -7.88 -9.14
N VAL A 77 -1.48 -7.16 -9.14
CA VAL A 77 -0.58 -7.09 -10.31
C VAL A 77 -0.03 -8.46 -10.66
N TYR A 78 0.39 -9.24 -9.67
CA TYR A 78 0.93 -10.57 -9.92
C TYR A 78 -0.12 -11.50 -10.56
N LEU A 79 -1.32 -11.56 -9.99
CA LEU A 79 -2.41 -12.38 -10.51
C LEU A 79 -2.80 -11.97 -11.94
N VAL A 80 -2.92 -10.66 -12.21
CA VAL A 80 -3.23 -10.15 -13.55
C VAL A 80 -2.14 -10.52 -14.55
N CYS A 81 -0.85 -10.37 -14.20
CA CYS A 81 0.26 -10.74 -15.07
C CYS A 81 0.22 -12.23 -15.42
N LEU A 82 0.02 -13.10 -14.43
CA LEU A 82 -0.09 -14.55 -14.63
C LEU A 82 -1.27 -14.92 -15.53
N MET A 83 -2.45 -14.33 -15.31
CA MET A 83 -3.62 -14.58 -16.16
C MET A 83 -3.41 -14.17 -17.61
N LEU A 84 -2.70 -13.07 -17.85
CA LEU A 84 -2.36 -12.60 -19.19
C LEU A 84 -1.30 -13.48 -19.89
N GLY A 85 -0.73 -14.47 -19.18
CA GLY A 85 0.28 -15.39 -19.70
C GLY A 85 1.69 -14.83 -19.63
N MET A 86 1.96 -13.85 -18.78
CA MET A 86 3.33 -13.43 -18.47
C MET A 86 4.08 -14.59 -17.79
N PRO A 87 5.36 -14.86 -18.14
CA PRO A 87 6.20 -15.80 -17.41
C PRO A 87 6.24 -15.48 -15.92
N GLU A 88 6.23 -16.53 -15.09
CA GLU A 88 6.08 -16.42 -13.63
C GLU A 88 7.16 -15.55 -12.97
N ASP A 89 8.41 -15.70 -13.40
CA ASP A 89 9.56 -14.92 -12.95
C ASP A 89 9.39 -13.43 -13.25
N LYS A 90 8.99 -13.08 -14.47
CA LYS A 90 8.74 -11.69 -14.86
C LYS A 90 7.52 -11.08 -14.20
N ALA A 91 6.48 -11.89 -13.99
CA ALA A 91 5.26 -11.47 -13.32
C ALA A 91 5.53 -11.16 -11.84
N GLU A 92 6.35 -11.99 -11.18
CA GLU A 92 6.80 -11.78 -9.80
C GLU A 92 7.72 -10.56 -9.70
N GLU A 93 8.70 -10.43 -10.58
CA GLU A 93 9.62 -9.28 -10.60
C GLU A 93 8.87 -7.95 -10.74
N LEU A 94 7.90 -7.88 -11.65
CA LEU A 94 7.08 -6.69 -11.85
C LEU A 94 6.14 -6.40 -10.67
N ALA A 95 5.60 -7.45 -10.04
CA ALA A 95 4.76 -7.31 -8.86
C ALA A 95 5.56 -6.79 -7.65
N ILE A 96 6.75 -7.34 -7.39
CA ILE A 96 7.68 -6.84 -6.37
C ILE A 96 8.00 -5.38 -6.63
N ALA A 97 8.40 -5.04 -7.86
CA ALA A 97 8.71 -3.66 -8.23
C ALA A 97 7.51 -2.71 -8.05
N THR A 98 6.27 -3.20 -8.16
CA THR A 98 5.05 -2.43 -7.93
C THR A 98 4.79 -2.20 -6.44
N GLU A 99 5.17 -3.12 -5.57
CA GLU A 99 4.98 -2.99 -4.13
C GLU A 99 6.07 -2.15 -3.46
N ASN A 100 7.30 -2.18 -4.00
CA ASN A 100 8.50 -1.54 -3.45
C ASN A 100 8.33 -0.12 -2.87
N PRO A 101 7.49 0.78 -3.43
CA PRO A 101 7.25 2.06 -2.78
C PRO A 101 6.67 1.93 -1.36
N ASP A 102 5.71 1.04 -1.13
CA ASP A 102 5.09 0.89 0.19
C ASP A 102 5.79 -0.18 1.04
N THR A 103 6.32 -1.23 0.41
CA THR A 103 6.90 -2.38 1.12
C THR A 103 8.05 -2.98 0.32
N ASP A 104 9.20 -3.21 0.97
CA ASP A 104 10.22 -4.11 0.40
C ASP A 104 9.74 -5.56 0.55
N VAL A 105 9.53 -6.23 -0.59
CA VAL A 105 9.20 -7.66 -0.63
C VAL A 105 10.49 -8.46 -0.84
N HIS A 106 11.03 -9.04 0.24
CA HIS A 106 12.22 -9.89 0.16
C HIS A 106 11.86 -11.32 -0.25
N SER A 107 10.66 -11.79 0.10
CA SER A 107 10.10 -13.10 -0.28
C SER A 107 8.58 -13.18 -0.01
N GLU A 108 7.92 -14.30 -0.36
CA GLU A 108 6.50 -14.55 -0.04
C GLU A 108 6.17 -14.50 1.48
N THR A 109 7.19 -14.54 2.33
CA THR A 109 7.05 -14.54 3.80
C THR A 109 7.65 -13.30 4.48
N ASP A 110 8.33 -12.42 3.74
CA ASP A 110 9.16 -11.35 4.31
C ASP A 110 8.83 -10.00 3.65
N PHE A 111 8.05 -9.19 4.38
CA PHE A 111 7.48 -7.91 3.94
C PHE A 111 7.87 -6.81 4.93
N GLN A 112 8.73 -5.90 4.47
CA GLN A 112 9.25 -4.81 5.28
C GLN A 112 8.70 -3.46 4.81
N LEU A 113 7.91 -2.80 5.65
CA LEU A 113 7.30 -1.50 5.37
C LEU A 113 8.34 -0.45 5.02
N ASP A 114 8.09 0.30 3.95
CA ASP A 114 8.83 1.50 3.58
C ASP A 114 8.08 2.78 4.03
N GLU A 115 8.71 3.93 3.83
CA GLU A 115 8.24 5.24 4.25
C GLU A 115 8.20 6.26 3.10
N THR A 116 8.20 5.82 1.82
CA THR A 116 8.09 6.74 0.68
C THR A 116 6.81 7.58 0.73
N TRP A 117 5.72 7.02 1.25
CA TRP A 117 4.46 7.70 1.52
C TRP A 117 4.61 8.89 2.48
N GLY A 118 5.63 8.90 3.34
CA GLY A 118 5.93 9.98 4.28
C GLY A 118 6.68 11.16 3.67
N TYR A 119 7.24 10.99 2.47
CA TYR A 119 8.08 11.99 1.83
C TYR A 119 7.32 12.81 0.76
N PRO A 120 7.29 14.15 0.88
CA PRO A 120 6.58 15.06 -0.02
C PRO A 120 6.74 14.86 -1.53
N GLY A 121 7.97 14.60 -1.99
CA GLY A 121 8.27 14.40 -3.40
C GLY A 121 7.65 13.10 -3.90
N SER A 122 7.92 12.02 -3.18
CA SER A 122 7.42 10.67 -3.45
C SER A 122 5.89 10.59 -3.43
N GLN A 123 5.21 11.29 -2.52
CA GLN A 123 3.75 11.35 -2.48
C GLN A 123 3.11 11.76 -3.82
N LYS A 124 3.71 12.73 -4.51
CA LYS A 124 3.17 13.25 -5.78
C LYS A 124 3.67 12.51 -6.99
N GLU A 125 4.87 11.96 -6.96
CA GLU A 125 5.49 11.28 -8.11
C GLU A 125 5.17 9.79 -8.15
N ILE A 126 5.08 9.16 -6.99
CA ILE A 126 4.85 7.72 -6.83
C ILE A 126 3.41 7.48 -6.39
N HIS A 127 2.90 8.13 -5.34
CA HIS A 127 1.63 7.71 -4.72
C HIS A 127 0.32 8.33 -5.25
N SER A 128 0.32 9.04 -6.39
CA SER A 128 -0.87 9.75 -6.91
C SER A 128 -1.65 10.67 -5.92
N LEU A 129 -1.06 11.04 -4.77
CA LEU A 129 -1.63 11.89 -3.71
C LEU A 129 -1.59 13.37 -4.10
N THR A 130 -2.28 13.70 -5.18
CA THR A 130 -2.13 14.97 -5.89
C THR A 130 -3.22 16.01 -5.60
N GLY A 131 -4.36 15.61 -5.03
CA GLY A 131 -5.57 16.42 -5.01
C GLY A 131 -6.14 16.72 -6.41
N GLY A 132 -5.61 16.05 -7.45
CA GLY A 132 -5.97 16.19 -8.86
C GLY A 132 -7.29 15.49 -9.19
N PHE A 133 -7.51 15.24 -10.49
CA PHE A 133 -8.65 14.47 -10.98
C PHE A 133 -8.18 13.06 -11.37
N HIS A 134 -8.91 12.04 -10.94
CA HIS A 134 -8.61 10.62 -11.20
C HIS A 134 -8.31 10.37 -12.68
N GLY A 135 -9.25 10.68 -13.59
CA GLY A 135 -9.08 10.36 -15.01
C GLY A 135 -7.87 11.04 -15.66
N ILE A 136 -7.41 12.18 -15.15
CA ILE A 136 -6.17 12.82 -15.63
C ILE A 136 -4.94 12.08 -15.12
N GLU A 137 -4.90 11.74 -13.83
CA GLU A 137 -3.77 11.04 -13.22
C GLU A 137 -3.66 9.61 -13.75
N GLU A 138 -4.80 8.92 -13.92
CA GLU A 138 -4.90 7.59 -14.51
C GLU A 138 -4.35 7.59 -15.95
N LEU A 139 -4.89 8.47 -16.80
CA LEU A 139 -4.47 8.61 -18.20
C LEU A 139 -2.96 8.88 -18.32
N LEU A 140 -2.45 9.88 -17.59
CA LEU A 140 -1.04 10.24 -17.66
C LEU A 140 -0.12 9.11 -17.17
N THR A 141 -0.53 8.39 -16.13
CA THR A 141 0.25 7.28 -15.58
C THR A 141 0.25 6.09 -16.53
N ALA A 142 -0.90 5.71 -17.09
CA ALA A 142 -1.02 4.66 -18.09
C ALA A 142 -0.18 4.95 -19.35
N LEU A 143 -0.20 6.19 -19.83
CA LEU A 143 0.64 6.61 -20.95
C LEU A 143 2.13 6.49 -20.63
N LYS A 144 2.56 6.96 -19.46
CA LYS A 144 3.96 6.82 -19.03
C LYS A 144 4.37 5.35 -18.95
N PHE A 145 3.51 4.46 -18.46
CA PHE A 145 3.77 3.03 -18.36
C PHE A 145 3.91 2.37 -19.74
N ILE A 146 2.90 2.53 -20.61
CA ILE A 146 2.86 1.95 -21.96
C ILE A 146 4.07 2.39 -22.77
N TYR A 147 4.47 3.64 -22.62
CA TYR A 147 5.50 4.27 -23.42
C TYR A 147 6.85 4.38 -22.69
N LEU A 148 7.06 3.77 -21.52
CA LEU A 148 8.37 3.84 -20.87
C LEU A 148 9.44 3.14 -21.72
N LYS A 149 10.45 3.89 -22.18
CA LYS A 149 11.68 3.34 -22.76
C LYS A 149 12.54 2.69 -21.68
N SER A 150 13.36 1.71 -22.08
CA SER A 150 14.39 1.21 -21.18
C SER A 150 15.28 2.36 -20.71
N ILE A 151 15.48 2.42 -19.41
CA ILE A 151 16.35 3.36 -18.72
C ILE A 151 17.43 2.56 -18.00
N GLY A 152 18.69 2.96 -18.19
CA GLY A 152 19.84 2.27 -17.64
C GLY A 152 19.84 0.77 -17.94
N ASN A 153 19.78 -0.06 -16.90
CA ASN A 153 19.72 -1.52 -17.01
C ASN A 153 18.27 -2.06 -16.95
N GLU A 154 18.11 -3.37 -17.15
CA GLU A 154 16.79 -4.03 -17.15
C GLU A 154 16.07 -3.84 -15.80
N GLN A 155 16.78 -4.00 -14.68
CA GLN A 155 16.22 -3.82 -13.34
C GLN A 155 15.74 -2.40 -13.09
N GLU A 156 16.50 -1.38 -13.49
CA GLU A 156 16.10 0.03 -13.38
C GLU A 156 14.83 0.31 -14.20
N THR A 157 14.71 -0.32 -15.37
CA THR A 157 13.51 -0.23 -16.19
C THR A 157 12.32 -0.89 -15.51
N ILE A 158 12.49 -2.09 -14.93
CA ILE A 158 11.43 -2.80 -14.22
C ILE A 158 10.99 -2.05 -12.96
N ASN A 159 11.93 -1.54 -12.17
CA ASN A 159 11.61 -0.72 -10.99
C ASN A 159 10.75 0.49 -11.37
N LYS A 160 11.08 1.17 -12.47
CA LYS A 160 10.30 2.32 -12.92
C LYS A 160 8.93 1.93 -13.50
N LEU A 161 8.82 0.77 -14.15
CA LEU A 161 7.52 0.22 -14.55
C LEU A 161 6.67 -0.11 -13.31
N GLY A 162 7.28 -0.70 -12.28
CA GLY A 162 6.66 -1.00 -10.99
C GLY A 162 6.14 0.26 -10.31
N GLU A 163 6.96 1.30 -10.15
CA GLU A 163 6.52 2.60 -9.61
C GLU A 163 5.33 3.20 -10.38
N LEU A 164 5.28 3.01 -11.70
CA LEU A 164 4.17 3.51 -12.52
C LEU A 164 2.91 2.65 -12.34
N LEU A 165 3.03 1.34 -12.13
CA LEU A 165 1.89 0.48 -11.80
C LEU A 165 1.37 0.75 -10.38
N HIS A 166 2.26 0.99 -9.44
CA HIS A 166 1.94 1.43 -8.09
C HIS A 166 1.10 2.70 -8.13
N ARG A 167 1.66 3.73 -8.77
CA ARG A 167 0.99 4.99 -9.03
C ARG A 167 -0.37 4.81 -9.68
N PHE A 168 -0.47 3.85 -10.61
CA PHE A 168 -1.71 3.56 -11.33
C PHE A 168 -2.76 2.95 -10.41
N GLY A 169 -2.41 1.95 -9.57
CA GLY A 169 -3.26 1.41 -8.52
C GLY A 169 -3.75 2.50 -7.56
N ASP A 170 -2.84 3.37 -7.15
CA ASP A 170 -3.14 4.53 -6.32
C ASP A 170 -4.13 5.51 -6.95
N THR A 171 -4.21 5.60 -8.29
CA THR A 171 -5.27 6.41 -8.91
C THR A 171 -6.66 5.92 -8.54
N TYR A 172 -6.83 4.63 -8.26
CA TYR A 172 -8.08 4.03 -7.82
C TYR A 172 -8.22 4.05 -6.31
N ALA A 173 -7.20 3.57 -5.59
CA ALA A 173 -7.20 3.47 -4.13
C ALA A 173 -7.39 4.85 -3.48
N HIS A 174 -6.69 5.86 -4.02
CA HIS A 174 -6.74 7.24 -3.54
C HIS A 174 -7.78 8.13 -4.23
N THR A 175 -8.81 7.57 -4.85
CA THR A 175 -9.97 8.36 -5.24
C THR A 175 -10.84 8.66 -4.01
N LYS A 176 -11.15 9.93 -3.75
CA LYS A 176 -12.08 10.32 -2.68
C LYS A 176 -13.47 9.77 -2.96
N PHE A 177 -14.19 9.43 -1.89
CA PHE A 177 -15.64 9.28 -1.95
C PHE A 177 -16.26 10.67 -2.25
N ASP A 178 -16.30 11.03 -3.52
CA ASP A 178 -16.70 12.35 -4.04
C ASP A 178 -18.19 12.68 -3.83
N ASN A 179 -18.98 11.68 -3.46
CA ASN A 179 -20.39 11.80 -3.13
C ASN A 179 -20.66 12.00 -1.63
N ILE A 180 -19.61 11.95 -0.79
CA ILE A 180 -19.68 12.45 0.57
C ILE A 180 -19.73 13.98 0.48
N LYS A 181 -20.85 14.58 0.87
CA LYS A 181 -20.94 16.05 0.93
C LYS A 181 -19.82 16.54 1.84
N PRO A 182 -19.10 17.62 1.50
CA PRO A 182 -18.04 18.16 2.35
C PRO A 182 -18.48 18.46 3.80
N SER A 183 -19.77 18.76 4.00
CA SER A 183 -20.40 18.94 5.32
C SER A 183 -20.54 17.66 6.16
N ASP A 184 -20.37 16.49 5.53
CA ASP A 184 -20.54 15.17 6.13
C ASP A 184 -19.19 14.43 6.32
N LEU A 185 -18.05 14.94 5.81
CA LEU A 185 -16.72 14.33 6.01
C LEU A 185 -16.39 14.10 7.50
N ALA A 186 -16.62 15.10 8.35
CA ALA A 186 -16.46 14.95 9.81
C ALA A 186 -17.50 14.00 10.46
N LYS A 187 -18.57 13.64 9.75
CA LYS A 187 -19.60 12.71 10.25
C LYS A 187 -19.27 11.26 9.95
N TYR A 188 -18.50 10.95 8.90
CA TYR A 188 -18.14 9.58 8.56
C TYR A 188 -17.11 9.04 9.54
N ASP A 189 -16.00 9.75 9.78
CA ASP A 189 -14.98 9.43 10.81
C ASP A 189 -14.84 7.91 10.98
N LEU A 190 -14.66 7.22 9.84
CA LEU A 190 -14.82 5.77 9.80
C LEU A 190 -13.88 5.11 10.82
N ALA A 191 -12.74 5.76 11.10
CA ALA A 191 -11.70 5.27 11.99
C ALA A 191 -12.13 5.15 13.45
N ASN A 192 -12.99 6.07 13.88
CA ASN A 192 -13.53 6.05 15.22
C ASN A 192 -14.99 5.61 15.25
N LYS A 193 -15.64 5.49 14.09
CA LYS A 193 -17.06 5.17 13.91
C LYS A 193 -17.27 4.14 12.80
N PRO A 194 -16.86 2.87 12.99
CA PRO A 194 -17.03 1.81 12.00
C PRO A 194 -18.50 1.58 11.61
N GLU A 195 -19.46 1.99 12.45
CA GLU A 195 -20.89 1.96 12.14
C GLU A 195 -21.29 2.85 10.92
N ASN A 196 -20.43 3.77 10.50
CA ASN A 196 -20.66 4.63 9.35
C ASN A 196 -20.24 4.00 8.01
N VAL A 197 -19.66 2.80 8.00
CA VAL A 197 -19.25 2.08 6.78
C VAL A 197 -20.41 1.91 5.81
N GLU A 198 -21.60 1.50 6.28
CA GLU A 198 -22.78 1.34 5.43
C GLU A 198 -23.20 2.65 4.76
N LYS A 199 -23.17 3.76 5.51
CA LYS A 199 -23.48 5.08 4.95
C LYS A 199 -22.46 5.47 3.89
N ALA A 200 -21.18 5.14 4.08
CA ALA A 200 -20.13 5.44 3.11
C ALA A 200 -20.34 4.61 1.82
N ILE A 201 -20.68 3.32 1.94
CA ILE A 201 -21.04 2.45 0.82
C ILE A 201 -22.28 2.98 0.09
N GLU A 202 -23.35 3.33 0.81
CA GLU A 202 -24.57 3.91 0.22
C GLU A 202 -24.31 5.27 -0.46
N SER A 203 -23.36 6.04 0.07
CA SER A 203 -22.96 7.32 -0.51
C SER A 203 -22.18 7.16 -1.80
N TRP A 204 -21.50 6.02 -2.01
CA TRP A 204 -20.78 5.74 -3.24
C TRP A 204 -21.78 5.60 -4.40
N LYS A 205 -21.96 6.69 -5.16
CA LYS A 205 -22.76 6.71 -6.39
C LYS A 205 -21.91 6.53 -7.63
N GLY A 206 -20.64 6.12 -7.46
CA GLY A 206 -19.71 5.96 -8.55
C GLY A 206 -20.23 4.92 -9.52
N LYS A 207 -20.62 5.35 -10.72
CA LYS A 207 -20.83 4.42 -11.84
C LYS A 207 -19.46 3.77 -12.11
N ALA A 208 -19.44 2.47 -12.38
CA ALA A 208 -18.23 1.74 -12.75
C ALA A 208 -17.34 2.62 -13.64
N GLY A 209 -16.06 2.79 -13.27
CA GLY A 209 -15.15 3.68 -13.99
C GLY A 209 -15.14 3.36 -15.48
N LYS A 210 -14.82 4.37 -16.29
CA LYS A 210 -14.81 4.21 -17.75
C LYS A 210 -13.69 3.23 -18.17
N GLU A 211 -13.92 2.53 -19.27
CA GLU A 211 -12.87 1.72 -19.90
C GLU A 211 -11.80 2.66 -20.46
N LEU A 212 -10.59 2.60 -19.89
CA LEU A 212 -9.50 3.52 -20.20
C LEU A 212 -9.09 3.47 -21.68
N SER A 213 -9.26 2.32 -22.33
CA SER A 213 -8.97 2.14 -23.76
C SER A 213 -9.68 3.17 -24.64
N LYS A 214 -10.94 3.51 -24.34
CA LYS A 214 -11.74 4.49 -25.08
C LYS A 214 -11.25 5.92 -24.88
N ASP A 215 -10.73 6.22 -23.70
CA ASP A 215 -10.19 7.54 -23.39
C ASP A 215 -8.80 7.72 -23.99
N ILE A 216 -7.97 6.67 -24.03
CA ILE A 216 -6.60 6.73 -24.56
C ILE A 216 -6.58 6.75 -26.10
N GLU A 217 -7.44 5.99 -26.76
CA GLU A 217 -7.41 5.81 -28.23
C GLU A 217 -7.39 7.13 -29.03
N PRO A 218 -8.18 8.18 -28.70
CA PRO A 218 -8.08 9.49 -29.34
C PRO A 218 -6.73 10.18 -29.14
N TRP A 219 -6.09 9.98 -27.98
CA TRP A 219 -4.79 10.56 -27.66
C TRP A 219 -3.63 9.78 -28.27
N ILE A 220 -3.77 8.49 -28.57
CA ILE A 220 -2.69 7.66 -29.13
C ILE A 220 -2.09 8.32 -30.36
N LYS A 221 -2.93 8.81 -31.30
CA LYS A 221 -2.43 9.47 -32.52
C LYS A 221 -1.64 10.74 -32.20
N PHE A 222 -2.16 11.59 -31.31
CA PHE A 222 -1.51 12.83 -30.89
C PHE A 222 -0.20 12.56 -30.14
N ILE A 223 -0.20 11.58 -29.25
CA ILE A 223 0.97 11.20 -28.46
C ILE A 223 2.01 10.56 -29.36
N ASN A 224 1.63 9.63 -30.24
CA ASN A 224 2.57 9.04 -31.19
C ASN A 224 3.21 10.09 -32.09
N TYR A 225 2.43 11.06 -32.58
CA TYR A 225 2.97 12.18 -33.35
C TYR A 225 4.03 12.97 -32.56
N ASN A 226 3.72 13.35 -31.31
CA ASN A 226 4.64 14.14 -30.49
C ASN A 226 5.82 13.35 -29.93
N VAL A 227 5.63 12.08 -29.61
CA VAL A 227 6.71 11.16 -29.23
C VAL A 227 7.65 10.90 -30.41
N THR A 228 7.14 10.85 -31.65
CA THR A 228 7.98 10.78 -32.85
C THR A 228 8.83 12.04 -33.02
N LYS A 229 8.27 13.22 -32.70
CA LYS A 229 8.94 14.51 -32.87
C LYS A 229 9.93 14.86 -31.73
N TYR A 230 9.53 14.65 -30.48
CA TYR A 230 10.24 15.11 -29.27
C TYR A 230 10.82 13.97 -28.45
N GLY A 231 10.69 12.72 -28.91
CA GLY A 231 10.99 11.55 -28.11
C GLY A 231 10.01 11.36 -26.94
N TYR A 232 10.26 10.32 -26.15
CA TYR A 232 9.44 9.98 -24.98
C TYR A 232 9.51 11.01 -23.86
N SER A 233 10.54 11.85 -23.86
CA SER A 233 10.63 13.05 -23.04
C SER A 233 9.42 13.97 -23.22
N PHE A 234 8.66 13.89 -24.31
CA PHE A 234 7.41 14.62 -24.44
C PHE A 234 6.45 14.42 -23.26
N LEU A 235 6.36 13.21 -22.69
CA LEU A 235 5.42 12.90 -21.62
C LEU A 235 5.82 13.49 -20.26
N THR A 236 7.06 13.93 -20.10
CA THR A 236 7.61 14.44 -18.83
C THR A 236 8.18 15.87 -18.93
N ASN A 237 8.62 16.29 -20.12
CA ASN A 237 9.23 17.59 -20.37
C ASN A 237 8.15 18.63 -20.71
N GLU A 238 7.84 19.51 -19.76
CA GLU A 238 6.84 20.55 -19.94
C GLU A 238 7.16 21.50 -21.10
N THR A 239 8.43 21.77 -21.39
CA THR A 239 8.81 22.65 -22.50
C THR A 239 8.36 22.09 -23.84
N TYR A 240 8.63 20.80 -24.09
CA TYR A 240 8.15 20.13 -25.30
C TYR A 240 6.62 20.07 -25.39
N GLN A 241 5.95 19.87 -24.25
CA GLN A 241 4.49 19.92 -24.21
C GLN A 241 3.98 21.32 -24.59
N ARG A 242 4.54 22.37 -24.01
CA ARG A 242 4.16 23.77 -24.30
C ARG A 242 4.40 24.14 -25.75
N GLU A 243 5.51 23.70 -26.34
CA GLU A 243 5.78 23.89 -27.77
C GLU A 243 4.75 23.18 -28.66
N SER A 244 4.34 21.96 -28.29
CA SER A 244 3.34 21.19 -29.04
C SER A 244 1.90 21.70 -28.84
N MET A 245 1.61 22.34 -27.71
CA MET A 245 0.22 22.54 -27.24
C MET A 245 -0.10 24.02 -26.97
N ASN A 246 0.40 24.91 -27.84
CA ASN A 246 0.12 26.36 -27.79
C ASN A 246 0.35 26.97 -26.40
N GLY A 247 1.50 26.66 -25.79
CA GLY A 247 1.92 27.18 -24.49
C GLY A 247 1.40 26.42 -23.26
N ARG A 248 0.62 25.34 -23.45
CA ARG A 248 0.05 24.54 -22.35
C ARG A 248 0.78 23.22 -22.16
N THR A 249 0.78 22.68 -20.95
CA THR A 249 1.20 21.29 -20.72
C THR A 249 0.08 20.32 -21.08
N LEU A 250 0.41 19.03 -21.24
CA LEU A 250 -0.58 17.98 -21.47
C LEU A 250 -1.60 17.93 -20.33
N LYS A 251 -1.13 18.02 -19.08
CA LYS A 251 -1.97 18.09 -17.88
C LYS A 251 -2.90 19.32 -17.91
N GLN A 252 -2.40 20.49 -18.29
CA GLN A 252 -3.23 21.71 -18.40
C GLN A 252 -4.30 21.59 -19.48
N TYR A 253 -4.00 20.94 -20.60
CA TYR A 253 -4.94 20.75 -21.69
C TYR A 253 -6.03 19.72 -21.33
N LEU A 254 -5.63 18.59 -20.74
CA LEU A 254 -6.56 17.59 -20.20
C LEU A 254 -7.46 18.20 -19.13
N LEU A 255 -6.91 19.00 -18.22
CA LEU A 255 -7.68 19.70 -17.20
C LEU A 255 -8.82 20.52 -17.80
N ILE A 256 -8.61 21.16 -18.94
CA ILE A 256 -9.64 21.99 -19.59
C ILE A 256 -10.76 21.11 -20.16
N ILE A 257 -10.42 19.99 -20.79
CA ILE A 257 -11.39 19.01 -21.31
C ILE A 257 -12.22 18.40 -20.18
N TYR A 258 -11.55 17.98 -19.09
CA TYR A 258 -12.22 17.38 -17.93
C TYR A 258 -13.00 18.39 -17.08
N LEU A 259 -12.59 19.66 -17.03
CA LEU A 259 -13.40 20.70 -16.38
C LEU A 259 -14.69 20.98 -17.15
N GLN A 260 -14.66 20.87 -18.48
CA GLN A 260 -15.80 21.07 -19.38
C GLN A 260 -16.82 19.92 -19.32
N ASN A 261 -16.41 18.70 -18.95
CA ASN A 261 -17.28 17.52 -18.84
C ASN A 261 -17.38 17.01 -17.39
N PRO A 262 -18.46 17.31 -16.65
CA PRO A 262 -18.53 17.05 -15.20
C PRO A 262 -18.56 15.61 -14.72
N GLU A 263 -18.79 14.65 -15.61
CA GLU A 263 -19.11 13.28 -15.22
C GLU A 263 -17.89 12.41 -14.85
N ASP A 264 -16.65 12.89 -15.06
CA ASP A 264 -15.40 12.20 -14.67
C ASP A 264 -14.64 12.92 -13.52
N LYS A 265 -15.35 13.66 -12.69
CA LYS A 265 -14.73 14.58 -11.69
C LYS A 265 -14.37 13.91 -10.35
N TYR A 266 -13.98 12.64 -10.35
CA TYR A 266 -13.43 12.02 -9.14
C TYR A 266 -12.15 12.74 -8.71
N ILE A 267 -12.09 13.18 -7.45
CA ILE A 267 -10.98 13.94 -6.90
C ILE A 267 -10.04 12.97 -6.16
N MET A 268 -8.75 13.06 -6.44
CA MET A 268 -7.72 12.29 -5.72
C MET A 268 -7.55 12.81 -4.28
N TYR A 269 -7.16 11.95 -3.33
CA TYR A 269 -6.58 12.40 -2.06
C TYR A 269 -5.31 13.22 -2.30
N GLY A 270 -4.92 13.97 -1.29
CA GLY A 270 -3.82 14.92 -1.34
C GLY A 270 -4.29 16.37 -1.53
N THR A 271 -3.29 17.25 -1.55
CA THR A 271 -3.52 18.69 -1.68
C THR A 271 -2.92 19.20 -2.99
N ARG A 272 -3.70 20.01 -3.74
CA ARG A 272 -3.22 20.64 -4.98
C ARG A 272 -2.07 21.62 -4.75
N LEU A 273 -1.93 22.14 -3.52
CA LEU A 273 -1.03 23.23 -3.16
C LEU A 273 -0.05 22.89 -2.03
N GLY A 274 -0.16 21.73 -1.38
CA GLY A 274 0.61 21.43 -0.17
C GLY A 274 1.89 20.64 -0.42
N PHE A 275 2.82 20.79 0.53
CA PHE A 275 4.09 20.09 0.61
C PHE A 275 4.01 18.79 1.42
N PHE A 276 2.90 18.48 2.09
CA PHE A 276 2.73 17.24 2.86
C PHE A 276 1.26 16.82 2.81
N THR A 277 0.98 15.52 2.67
CA THR A 277 -0.30 14.96 3.09
C THR A 277 -0.18 14.50 4.55
N ARG A 278 -1.08 14.99 5.42
CA ARG A 278 -1.26 14.44 6.79
C ARG A 278 -2.27 13.29 6.78
N GLU A 279 -2.51 12.73 5.60
CA GLU A 279 -3.70 11.95 5.30
C GLU A 279 -3.63 10.55 5.92
N HIS A 280 -2.43 10.00 6.11
CA HIS A 280 -2.21 8.80 6.92
C HIS A 280 -2.52 8.99 8.42
N LEU A 281 -2.65 10.25 8.89
CA LEU A 281 -2.76 10.59 10.31
C LEU A 281 -4.10 11.24 10.69
N ILE A 282 -4.99 11.54 9.74
CA ILE A 282 -6.25 12.27 10.01
C ILE A 282 -7.45 11.55 9.37
N THR A 283 -8.49 11.44 10.19
CA THR A 283 -9.52 10.40 10.33
C THR A 283 -10.51 10.17 9.17
N ASP A 284 -10.29 10.72 7.98
CA ASP A 284 -11.12 10.44 6.79
C ASP A 284 -10.28 10.17 5.51
N ALA A 285 -8.95 10.20 5.65
CA ALA A 285 -8.01 9.97 4.54
C ALA A 285 -7.11 8.73 4.75
N GLY A 286 -7.26 8.04 5.89
CA GLY A 286 -6.66 6.74 6.20
C GLY A 286 -7.57 5.54 5.87
N TYR A 287 -8.41 5.68 4.83
CA TYR A 287 -9.20 4.59 4.24
C TYR A 287 -8.91 4.33 2.76
N PRO A 288 -7.66 4.45 2.28
CA PRO A 288 -7.38 3.98 0.95
C PRO A 288 -7.54 2.45 0.94
N ASP A 289 -8.21 1.97 -0.09
CA ASP A 289 -8.18 0.55 -0.47
C ASP A 289 -9.09 -0.49 0.21
N LEU A 290 -10.21 -0.09 0.82
CA LEU A 290 -11.26 -1.07 1.17
C LEU A 290 -12.05 -1.53 -0.06
N ILE A 291 -11.55 -2.56 -0.75
CA ILE A 291 -12.15 -3.09 -1.99
C ILE A 291 -13.62 -3.45 -1.80
N TYR A 292 -13.96 -4.05 -0.65
CA TYR A 292 -15.33 -4.46 -0.34
C TYR A 292 -16.32 -3.28 -0.29
N MET A 293 -15.85 -2.04 -0.10
CA MET A 293 -16.68 -0.83 -0.10
C MET A 293 -16.90 -0.26 -1.51
N ARG A 294 -16.02 -0.57 -2.47
CA ARG A 294 -16.08 -0.08 -3.86
C ARG A 294 -15.80 -1.22 -4.86
N PRO A 295 -16.59 -2.30 -4.83
CA PRO A 295 -16.30 -3.52 -5.58
C PRO A 295 -16.21 -3.27 -7.09
N GLU A 296 -17.13 -2.49 -7.66
CA GLU A 296 -17.14 -2.17 -9.09
C GLU A 296 -15.96 -1.28 -9.50
N TRP A 297 -15.42 -0.48 -8.57
CA TRP A 297 -14.26 0.38 -8.81
C TRP A 297 -12.98 -0.44 -8.91
N TYR A 298 -12.80 -1.42 -8.01
CA TYR A 298 -11.70 -2.37 -8.10
C TYR A 298 -11.79 -3.23 -9.38
N LEU A 299 -12.98 -3.66 -9.79
CA LEU A 299 -13.13 -4.39 -11.06
C LEU A 299 -12.78 -3.52 -12.28
N CYS A 300 -13.03 -2.21 -12.21
CA CYS A 300 -12.58 -1.27 -13.24
C CYS A 300 -11.04 -1.19 -13.26
N TYR A 301 -10.42 -1.04 -12.09
CA TYR A 301 -8.96 -1.08 -11.94
C TYR A 301 -8.37 -2.34 -12.57
N VAL A 302 -8.87 -3.53 -12.23
CA VAL A 302 -8.37 -4.80 -12.76
C VAL A 302 -8.44 -4.85 -14.29
N LYS A 303 -9.56 -4.39 -14.89
CA LYS A 303 -9.72 -4.35 -16.35
C LYS A 303 -8.71 -3.41 -17.01
N ASN A 304 -8.57 -2.20 -16.47
CA ASN A 304 -7.68 -1.19 -17.03
C ASN A 304 -6.19 -1.55 -16.80
N LEU A 305 -5.85 -2.11 -15.64
CA LEU A 305 -4.54 -2.69 -15.33
C LEU A 305 -4.17 -3.80 -16.33
N ALA A 306 -5.07 -4.77 -16.53
CA ALA A 306 -4.85 -5.86 -17.47
C ALA A 306 -4.65 -5.34 -18.90
N TRP A 307 -5.40 -4.32 -19.30
CA TRP A 307 -5.23 -3.70 -20.60
C TRP A 307 -3.85 -3.02 -20.74
N ILE A 308 -3.42 -2.16 -19.81
CA ILE A 308 -2.11 -1.48 -19.92
C ILE A 308 -0.94 -2.47 -19.93
N ILE A 309 -1.00 -3.52 -19.11
CA ILE A 309 0.02 -4.59 -19.07
C ILE A 309 0.02 -5.34 -20.41
N SER A 310 -1.15 -5.72 -20.93
CA SER A 310 -1.25 -6.42 -22.20
C SER A 310 -0.68 -5.62 -23.37
N VAL A 311 -0.93 -4.31 -23.42
CA VAL A 311 -0.39 -3.42 -24.45
C VAL A 311 1.14 -3.32 -24.32
N ARG A 312 1.65 -3.09 -23.10
CA ARG A 312 3.08 -2.87 -22.86
C ARG A 312 3.94 -4.08 -23.18
N PHE A 313 3.47 -5.26 -22.80
CA PHE A 313 4.20 -6.52 -22.93
C PHE A 313 3.72 -7.39 -24.10
N LYS A 314 2.76 -6.90 -24.91
CA LYS A 314 2.15 -7.61 -26.04
C LYS A 314 1.54 -8.95 -25.63
N LEU A 315 0.85 -8.96 -24.50
CA LEU A 315 0.15 -10.14 -23.97
C LEU A 315 -1.29 -10.20 -24.48
N GLU A 316 -1.93 -11.35 -24.31
CA GLU A 316 -3.29 -11.62 -24.76
C GLU A 316 -4.31 -11.13 -23.72
N HIS A 317 -4.84 -9.92 -23.91
CA HIS A 317 -5.81 -9.30 -22.99
C HIS A 317 -7.05 -10.17 -22.73
N ASN A 318 -7.50 -10.93 -23.74
CA ASN A 318 -8.65 -11.83 -23.65
C ASN A 318 -8.44 -13.04 -22.72
N LYS A 319 -7.21 -13.29 -22.23
CA LYS A 319 -6.94 -14.32 -21.21
C LYS A 319 -7.32 -13.88 -19.80
N LEU A 320 -7.58 -12.59 -19.56
CA LEU A 320 -8.05 -12.11 -18.27
C LEU A 320 -9.39 -12.78 -17.91
N ASN A 321 -9.40 -13.53 -16.81
CA ASN A 321 -10.63 -14.10 -16.26
C ASN A 321 -11.27 -13.12 -15.26
N ILE A 322 -11.98 -12.12 -15.79
CA ILE A 322 -12.65 -11.13 -14.94
C ILE A 322 -13.68 -11.76 -13.98
N LYS A 323 -14.29 -12.89 -14.36
CA LYS A 323 -15.26 -13.60 -13.50
C LYS A 323 -14.63 -14.12 -12.20
N LEU A 324 -13.33 -14.45 -12.22
CA LEU A 324 -12.64 -14.81 -10.99
C LEU A 324 -12.55 -13.62 -10.04
N PHE A 325 -12.21 -12.44 -10.56
CA PHE A 325 -12.19 -11.22 -9.76
C PHE A 325 -13.59 -10.83 -9.28
N GLU A 326 -14.63 -10.97 -10.11
CA GLU A 326 -16.03 -10.76 -9.69
C GLU A 326 -16.40 -11.68 -8.51
N HIS A 327 -15.98 -12.94 -8.54
CA HIS A 327 -16.20 -13.88 -7.44
C HIS A 327 -15.44 -13.48 -6.16
N MET A 328 -14.15 -13.15 -6.26
CA MET A 328 -13.34 -12.73 -5.10
C MET A 328 -13.89 -11.44 -4.47
N VAL A 329 -14.31 -10.48 -5.29
CA VAL A 329 -14.87 -9.20 -4.84
C VAL A 329 -16.23 -9.40 -4.16
N GLU A 330 -17.09 -10.27 -4.71
CA GLU A 330 -18.37 -10.61 -4.09
C GLU A 330 -18.16 -11.31 -2.73
N PHE A 331 -17.17 -12.20 -2.63
CA PHE A 331 -16.78 -12.78 -1.34
C PHE A 331 -16.33 -11.71 -0.34
N ALA A 332 -15.42 -10.81 -0.77
CA ALA A 332 -14.90 -9.73 0.06
C ALA A 332 -16.00 -8.79 0.55
N LYS A 333 -16.95 -8.44 -0.33
CA LYS A 333 -18.15 -7.68 -0.02
C LYS A 333 -19.02 -8.36 1.04
N ASN A 334 -19.33 -9.64 0.85
CA ASN A 334 -20.21 -10.39 1.75
C ASN A 334 -19.56 -10.64 3.13
N ASN A 335 -18.23 -10.72 3.18
CA ASN A 335 -17.48 -10.95 4.41
C ASN A 335 -16.89 -9.66 5.03
N LYS A 336 -17.01 -8.52 4.34
CA LYS A 336 -16.42 -7.22 4.72
C LYS A 336 -14.93 -7.35 5.06
N CYS A 337 -14.16 -7.90 4.13
CA CYS A 337 -12.75 -8.21 4.37
C CYS A 337 -11.83 -7.78 3.21
N SER A 338 -10.56 -7.65 3.56
CA SER A 338 -9.42 -7.65 2.64
C SER A 338 -9.45 -8.84 1.69
N MET A 339 -8.97 -8.60 0.47
CA MET A 339 -8.69 -9.60 -0.55
C MET A 339 -7.26 -10.16 -0.49
N LYS A 340 -6.40 -9.69 0.42
CA LYS A 340 -5.13 -10.34 0.75
C LYS A 340 -5.39 -11.80 1.12
N GLY A 341 -4.48 -12.69 0.73
CA GLY A 341 -4.63 -14.12 0.97
C GLY A 341 -5.66 -14.81 0.07
N ILE A 342 -6.80 -14.16 -0.26
CA ILE A 342 -7.74 -14.62 -1.29
C ILE A 342 -7.07 -14.59 -2.66
N ILE A 343 -6.48 -13.44 -3.02
CA ILE A 343 -5.72 -13.29 -4.27
C ILE A 343 -4.50 -14.22 -4.27
N ASP A 344 -3.78 -14.31 -3.14
CA ASP A 344 -2.59 -15.16 -3.02
C ASP A 344 -2.93 -16.66 -3.18
N PHE A 345 -4.10 -17.08 -2.72
CA PHE A 345 -4.63 -18.42 -2.96
C PHE A 345 -4.92 -18.67 -4.45
N GLU A 346 -5.51 -17.71 -5.16
CA GLU A 346 -5.72 -17.84 -6.61
C GLU A 346 -4.39 -17.84 -7.39
N ILE A 347 -3.40 -17.06 -6.95
CA ILE A 347 -2.02 -17.12 -7.47
C ILE A 347 -1.44 -18.52 -7.24
N ALA A 348 -1.55 -19.06 -6.01
CA ALA A 348 -1.06 -20.39 -5.69
C ALA A 348 -1.70 -21.47 -6.57
N LYS A 349 -3.02 -21.38 -6.83
CA LYS A 349 -3.73 -22.29 -7.75
C LYS A 349 -3.19 -22.21 -9.18
N ILE A 350 -2.99 -21.01 -9.73
CA ILE A 350 -2.44 -20.83 -11.08
C ILE A 350 -1.02 -21.41 -11.17
N ARG A 351 -0.22 -21.21 -10.12
CA ARG A 351 1.15 -21.75 -9.99
C ARG A 351 1.21 -23.22 -9.58
N LYS A 352 0.06 -23.86 -9.37
CA LYS A 352 -0.05 -25.27 -8.91
C LYS A 352 0.65 -25.53 -7.57
N LYS A 353 0.74 -24.52 -6.71
CA LYS A 353 1.17 -24.65 -5.31
C LYS A 353 -0.02 -25.12 -4.46
N GLN A 354 0.29 -25.79 -3.35
CA GLN A 354 -0.68 -26.30 -2.37
C GLN A 354 -0.61 -25.55 -1.03
N GLU A 355 0.05 -24.40 -1.03
CA GLU A 355 0.25 -23.58 0.15
C GLU A 355 0.16 -22.09 -0.19
N VAL A 356 -0.33 -21.33 0.77
CA VAL A 356 -0.40 -19.86 0.75
C VAL A 356 0.32 -19.34 1.98
N TYR A 357 1.15 -18.33 1.78
CA TYR A 357 1.85 -17.61 2.83
C TYR A 357 1.17 -16.27 3.09
N ILE A 358 0.91 -15.98 4.37
CA ILE A 358 0.40 -14.68 4.81
C ILE A 358 1.49 -14.04 5.68
N PRO A 359 2.26 -13.07 5.14
CA PRO A 359 3.32 -12.40 5.89
C PRO A 359 2.74 -11.47 6.96
N VAL A 360 3.46 -11.34 8.08
CA VAL A 360 3.25 -10.26 9.05
C VAL A 360 4.23 -9.15 8.70
N PHE A 361 3.70 -7.97 8.39
CA PHE A 361 4.52 -6.83 8.00
C PHE A 361 5.27 -6.29 9.21
N TYR A 362 6.50 -5.84 8.99
CA TYR A 362 7.32 -5.20 10.02
C TYR A 362 8.02 -3.96 9.48
N SER A 363 8.57 -3.14 10.38
CA SER A 363 9.38 -1.96 10.00
C SER A 363 10.73 -2.00 10.72
N ARG A 364 11.75 -1.46 10.07
CA ARG A 364 13.09 -1.30 10.65
C ARG A 364 13.19 0.02 11.41
N MET A 365 13.96 0.06 12.49
CA MET A 365 14.11 1.26 13.32
C MET A 365 14.69 2.47 12.58
N ASP A 366 15.43 2.25 11.49
CA ASP A 366 15.96 3.31 10.62
C ASP A 366 14.88 3.92 9.70
N ARG A 367 13.73 3.26 9.53
CA ARG A 367 12.52 3.77 8.86
C ARG A 367 11.58 4.40 9.88
N ILE A 368 11.91 5.62 10.31
CA ILE A 368 11.29 6.30 11.45
C ILE A 368 9.78 6.46 11.26
N LEU A 369 9.31 6.83 10.06
CA LEU A 369 7.89 7.07 9.83
C LEU A 369 7.09 5.76 9.78
N ALA A 370 7.62 4.74 9.12
CA ALA A 370 7.01 3.41 9.07
C ALA A 370 6.99 2.73 10.45
N SER A 371 8.07 2.88 11.23
CA SER A 371 8.14 2.38 12.60
C SER A 371 7.14 3.08 13.52
N ALA A 372 6.97 4.40 13.38
CA ALA A 372 5.99 5.15 14.15
C ALA A 372 4.55 4.73 13.79
N ASP A 373 4.25 4.52 12.50
CA ASP A 373 2.95 4.02 12.06
C ASP A 373 2.65 2.62 12.61
N ALA A 374 3.62 1.70 12.51
CA ALA A 374 3.49 0.33 13.01
C ALA A 374 3.24 0.26 14.52
N ILE A 375 3.76 1.21 15.30
CA ILE A 375 3.55 1.24 16.75
C ILE A 375 2.20 1.87 17.13
N VAL A 376 1.77 2.89 16.37
CA VAL A 376 0.69 3.78 16.80
C VAL A 376 -0.64 3.45 16.13
N ASN A 377 -0.62 3.06 14.85
CA ASN A 377 -1.82 3.04 14.02
C ASN A 377 -2.21 1.63 13.54
N THR A 378 -1.25 0.72 13.34
CA THR A 378 -1.52 -0.55 12.64
C THR A 378 -1.05 -1.78 13.43
N ASP A 379 -1.98 -2.68 13.75
CA ASP A 379 -1.68 -3.99 14.36
C ASP A 379 -1.51 -5.05 13.25
N TYR A 380 -0.29 -5.15 12.72
CA TYR A 380 0.02 -6.03 11.58
C TYR A 380 -0.20 -7.51 11.87
N LEU A 381 -0.01 -7.95 13.12
CA LEU A 381 -0.28 -9.33 13.52
C LEU A 381 -1.79 -9.60 13.53
N ALA A 382 -2.59 -8.70 14.11
CA ALA A 382 -4.05 -8.83 14.07
C ALA A 382 -4.59 -8.81 12.63
N ASN A 383 -4.05 -7.95 11.76
CA ASN A 383 -4.39 -7.93 10.34
C ASN A 383 -4.07 -9.27 9.67
N ALA A 384 -2.87 -9.83 9.88
CA ALA A 384 -2.49 -11.13 9.34
C ALA A 384 -3.41 -12.27 9.81
N TYR A 385 -3.80 -12.28 11.09
CA TYR A 385 -4.79 -13.23 11.60
C TYR A 385 -6.16 -13.10 10.89
N ALA A 386 -6.62 -11.87 10.66
CA ALA A 386 -7.88 -11.63 9.94
C ALA A 386 -7.79 -12.14 8.49
N VAL A 387 -6.66 -11.88 7.81
CA VAL A 387 -6.38 -12.39 6.47
C VAL A 387 -6.37 -13.92 6.44
N VAL A 388 -5.72 -14.57 7.41
CA VAL A 388 -5.71 -16.04 7.53
C VAL A 388 -7.13 -16.59 7.62
N GLU A 389 -7.96 -16.03 8.52
CA GLU A 389 -9.32 -16.52 8.72
C GLU A 389 -10.21 -16.34 7.48
N ASN A 390 -10.09 -15.20 6.79
CA ASN A 390 -10.86 -14.96 5.57
C ASN A 390 -10.37 -15.82 4.39
N THR A 391 -9.06 -16.04 4.29
CA THR A 391 -8.47 -16.96 3.30
C THR A 391 -8.99 -18.38 3.51
N LYS A 392 -9.01 -18.88 4.75
CA LYS A 392 -9.57 -20.21 5.07
C LYS A 392 -11.04 -20.33 4.68
N LYS A 393 -11.85 -19.30 4.94
CA LYS A 393 -13.26 -19.29 4.53
C LYS A 393 -13.40 -19.38 3.01
N TYR A 394 -12.63 -18.59 2.26
CA TYR A 394 -12.65 -18.59 0.81
C TYR A 394 -12.19 -19.93 0.19
N ILE A 395 -11.15 -20.57 0.76
CA ILE A 395 -10.69 -21.91 0.36
C ILE A 395 -11.80 -22.95 0.54
N LYS A 396 -12.53 -22.90 1.66
CA LYS A 396 -13.65 -23.81 1.92
C LYS A 396 -14.81 -23.57 0.96
N GLU A 397 -15.13 -22.32 0.63
CA GLU A 397 -16.17 -21.97 -0.35
C GLU A 397 -15.83 -22.47 -1.76
N ASN A 398 -14.54 -22.54 -2.08
CA ASN A 398 -14.02 -23.16 -3.30
C ASN A 398 -13.94 -24.70 -3.24
N ASN A 399 -14.58 -25.33 -2.25
CA ASN A 399 -14.63 -26.79 -2.04
C ASN A 399 -13.26 -27.47 -1.89
N MET A 400 -12.25 -26.75 -1.42
CA MET A 400 -10.92 -27.31 -1.14
C MET A 400 -10.77 -27.69 0.34
N ILE A 401 -9.94 -28.70 0.60
CA ILE A 401 -9.70 -29.22 1.96
C ILE A 401 -8.49 -28.53 2.55
N ILE A 402 -8.66 -27.90 3.72
CA ILE A 402 -7.55 -27.33 4.49
C ILE A 402 -6.83 -28.45 5.24
N LEU A 403 -5.52 -28.57 5.03
CA LEU A 403 -4.68 -29.61 5.61
C LEU A 403 -4.02 -29.18 6.93
N ASN A 404 -3.86 -27.88 7.16
CA ASN A 404 -3.40 -27.31 8.43
C ASN A 404 -4.13 -25.99 8.72
N ASP A 405 -4.38 -25.70 9.99
CA ASP A 405 -5.24 -24.57 10.38
C ASP A 405 -4.48 -23.22 10.44
N GLY A 406 -3.53 -22.98 9.53
CA GLY A 406 -2.67 -21.79 9.57
C GLY A 406 -1.66 -21.87 10.72
N LYS A 407 -0.45 -22.38 10.46
CA LYS A 407 0.60 -22.41 11.49
C LYS A 407 1.38 -21.09 11.44
N GLU A 408 1.43 -20.39 12.57
CA GLU A 408 2.34 -19.26 12.78
C GLU A 408 3.77 -19.79 12.86
N VAL A 409 4.66 -19.18 12.08
CA VAL A 409 6.09 -19.48 12.06
C VAL A 409 6.83 -18.21 12.44
N HIS A 410 7.61 -18.30 13.52
CA HIS A 410 8.47 -17.23 14.00
C HIS A 410 9.90 -17.49 13.57
N HIS A 411 10.48 -16.63 12.73
CA HIS A 411 11.91 -16.59 12.48
C HIS A 411 12.52 -15.38 13.18
N GLY A 412 13.19 -15.61 14.31
CA GLY A 412 14.04 -14.58 14.92
C GLY A 412 15.31 -14.41 14.08
N ASN A 413 15.29 -13.53 13.09
CA ASN A 413 16.44 -13.26 12.24
C ASN A 413 17.27 -12.12 12.82
N ILE A 414 18.58 -12.35 12.95
CA ILE A 414 19.56 -11.38 13.40
C ILE A 414 20.48 -11.07 12.21
N LYS A 415 20.31 -9.90 11.59
CA LYS A 415 21.28 -9.36 10.61
C LYS A 415 22.46 -8.75 11.37
N ILE A 416 23.66 -9.20 11.03
CA ILE A 416 24.91 -8.74 11.64
C ILE A 416 25.62 -7.83 10.65
N HIS A 417 25.67 -6.54 10.93
CA HIS A 417 26.40 -5.57 10.11
C HIS A 417 27.76 -5.28 10.72
N LYS A 418 28.83 -5.29 9.90
CA LYS A 418 30.16 -4.84 10.31
C LYS A 418 30.27 -3.35 10.05
N LYS A 419 30.52 -2.54 11.08
CA LYS A 419 30.63 -1.08 10.89
C LYS A 419 31.83 -0.72 9.99
N PRO A 420 31.72 0.33 9.15
CA PRO A 420 32.76 0.76 8.22
C PRO A 420 34.11 1.06 8.89
N ASN A 421 34.11 1.35 10.19
CA ASN A 421 35.29 1.79 10.94
C ASN A 421 35.86 0.74 11.91
N GLY A 422 35.50 -0.54 11.74
CA GLY A 422 36.14 -1.66 12.45
C GLY A 422 35.72 -1.88 13.92
N ASN A 423 35.86 -3.14 14.33
CA ASN A 423 35.70 -3.74 15.67
C ASN A 423 34.31 -3.82 16.32
N PHE A 424 33.25 -3.28 15.71
CA PHE A 424 31.89 -3.44 16.25
C PHE A 424 30.93 -4.03 15.22
N TYR A 425 30.12 -4.98 15.71
CA TYR A 425 28.99 -5.58 15.02
C TYR A 425 27.71 -4.88 15.49
N GLU A 426 26.86 -4.49 14.57
CA GLU A 426 25.51 -4.04 14.86
C GLU A 426 24.56 -5.22 14.63
N PHE A 427 23.77 -5.52 15.67
CA PHE A 427 22.79 -6.59 15.64
C PHE A 427 21.44 -5.97 15.32
N GLU A 428 20.90 -6.36 14.19
CA GLU A 428 19.59 -5.94 13.76
C GLU A 428 18.66 -7.15 13.84
N LYS A 429 17.80 -7.17 14.87
CA LYS A 429 16.84 -8.24 15.07
C LYS A 429 15.54 -7.88 14.37
N TYR A 430 15.09 -8.74 13.46
CA TYR A 430 13.76 -8.72 12.89
C TYR A 430 13.11 -10.07 13.16
N ASP A 431 11.91 -10.04 13.73
CA ASP A 431 11.09 -11.24 13.85
C ASP A 431 10.27 -11.33 12.56
N GLU A 432 10.70 -12.22 11.66
CA GLU A 432 9.96 -12.59 10.45
C GLU A 432 8.86 -13.56 10.86
N ASP A 433 7.66 -13.01 11.03
CA ASP A 433 6.48 -13.78 11.36
C ASP A 433 5.62 -13.96 10.11
N TYR A 434 5.14 -15.18 9.89
CA TYR A 434 4.19 -15.46 8.82
C TYR A 434 3.30 -16.65 9.16
N PHE A 435 2.18 -16.75 8.47
CA PHE A 435 1.29 -17.91 8.53
C PHE A 435 1.36 -18.71 7.24
N ILE A 436 1.23 -20.03 7.37
CA ILE A 436 1.13 -20.94 6.22
C ILE A 436 -0.17 -21.74 6.26
N ILE A 437 -0.96 -21.64 5.18
CA ILE A 437 -2.18 -22.40 4.96
C ILE A 437 -1.94 -23.40 3.83
N LYS A 438 -2.07 -24.70 4.12
CA LYS A 438 -1.95 -25.81 3.18
C LYS A 438 -3.33 -26.31 2.78
N PHE A 439 -3.51 -26.59 1.51
CA PHE A 439 -4.81 -26.97 0.95
C PHE A 439 -4.68 -28.06 -0.12
N LYS A 440 -5.77 -28.79 -0.38
CA LYS A 440 -5.84 -29.85 -1.40
C LYS A 440 -7.17 -29.87 -2.13
#